data_AF-A0AA43L9T3-F1
#
_entry.id   AF-A0AA43L9T3-F1
#
_cell.length_a   1.000
_cell.length_b   1.000
_cell.length_c   1.000
_cell.angle_alpha   90.00
_cell.angle_beta   90.00
_cell.angle_gamma   90.00
#
_symmetry.space_group_name_H-M   'P 1'
#
loop_
_entity.id
_entity.type
_entity.pdbx_description
1 polymer ?
#
loop_
_entity_poly.entity_id
_entity_poly.type
_entity_poly.pdbx_seq_one_letter_code
_entity_poly.pdbx_strand_id
1 'polypeptide(L)' 'MERNLEQVFAADPYKQKGGYILRSSNLMMAYKPYNPSGHRIQHAEIRGKSIQEDQIYRIAGDG' A
#
# COMPACT_ATOMS: atom_id res chain seq x y z
N MET A 1 -3.24 -0.40 -2.48
CA MET A 1 -2.08 -0.68 -1.62
C MET A 1 -2.47 -1.25 -0.26
N GLU A 2 -3.34 -0.59 0.53
CA GLU A 2 -3.85 -1.11 1.82
C GLU A 2 -4.28 -2.59 1.77
N ARG A 3 -5.08 -2.96 0.77
CA ARG A 3 -5.50 -4.36 0.57
C ARG A 3 -4.33 -5.34 0.40
N ASN A 4 -3.26 -4.94 -0.29
CA ASN A 4 -2.08 -5.77 -0.46
C ASN A 4 -1.28 -5.86 0.85
N LEU A 5 -1.23 -4.79 1.66
CA LEU A 5 -0.69 -4.86 3.02
C LEU A 5 -1.51 -5.82 3.89
N GLU A 6 -2.84 -5.83 3.77
CA GLU A 6 -3.69 -6.81 4.48
C GLU A 6 -3.34 -8.24 4.10
N GLN A 7 -3.14 -8.53 2.81
CA GLN A 7 -2.76 -9.86 2.36
C GLN A 7 -1.40 -10.34 2.91
N VAL A 8 -0.48 -9.43 3.19
CA VAL A 8 0.87 -9.74 3.68
C VAL A 8 0.93 -9.75 5.21
N PHE A 9 0.26 -8.80 5.88
CA PHE A 9 0.40 -8.57 7.33
C PHE A 9 -0.89 -8.76 8.13
N ALA A 10 -1.93 -9.41 7.59
CA ALA A 10 -3.14 -9.72 8.35
C ALA A 10 -2.79 -10.39 9.69
N ALA A 11 -3.42 -9.95 10.78
CA ALA A 11 -3.20 -10.56 12.09
C ALA A 11 -3.71 -12.01 12.14
N ASP A 12 -4.76 -12.31 11.37
CA ASP A 12 -5.30 -13.66 11.18
C ASP A 12 -4.54 -14.38 10.04
N PRO A 13 -3.80 -15.47 10.34
CA PRO A 13 -3.06 -16.22 9.33
C PRO A 13 -3.93 -16.77 8.19
N TYR A 14 -5.20 -17.07 8.43
CA TYR A 14 -6.12 -17.54 7.39
C TYR A 14 -6.50 -16.44 6.39
N LYS A 15 -6.29 -15.17 6.76
CA LYS A 15 -6.48 -14.01 5.88
C LYS A 15 -5.20 -13.59 5.17
N GLN A 16 -4.04 -14.08 5.64
CA GLN A 16 -2.78 -13.89 4.94
C GLN A 16 -2.79 -14.72 3.66
N LYS A 17 -2.45 -14.07 2.54
CA LYS A 17 -2.21 -14.76 1.26
C LYS A 17 -0.72 -15.00 1.01
N GLY A 18 0.14 -14.42 1.84
CA GLY A 18 1.58 -14.36 1.63
C GLY A 18 1.96 -13.43 0.46
N GLY A 19 3.18 -13.61 -0.06
CA GLY A 19 3.69 -12.84 -1.20
C GLY A 19 4.42 -11.56 -0.79
N TYR A 20 4.51 -10.62 -1.74
CA TYR A 20 5.24 -9.36 -1.58
C TYR A 20 4.32 -8.15 -1.60
N ILE A 21 4.84 -7.06 -1.05
CA ILE A 21 4.22 -5.74 -1.19
C ILE A 21 4.42 -5.28 -2.63
N LEU A 22 3.35 -4.83 -3.28
CA LEU A 22 3.40 -4.29 -4.63
C LEU A 22 4.43 -3.16 -4.68
N ARG A 23 5.36 -3.26 -5.63
CA ARG A 23 6.38 -2.24 -5.88
C ARG A 23 5.96 -1.43 -7.09
N SER A 24 6.09 -0.11 -7.00
CA SER A 24 5.77 0.80 -8.10
C SER A 24 6.84 1.87 -8.17
N SER A 25 7.35 2.13 -9.37
CA SER A 25 8.36 3.16 -9.58
C SER A 25 7.82 4.54 -9.20
N ASN A 26 8.64 5.34 -8.52
CA ASN A 26 8.31 6.69 -8.03
C ASN A 26 7.25 6.76 -6.93
N LEU A 27 6.79 5.64 -6.39
CA LEU A 27 5.95 5.61 -5.19
C LEU A 27 6.84 5.45 -3.97
N MET A 28 6.75 6.39 -3.04
CA MET A 28 7.31 6.26 -1.69
C MET A 28 6.18 6.13 -0.68
N MET A 29 6.32 5.21 0.26
CA MET A 29 5.29 4.92 1.25
C MET A 29 5.91 4.54 2.59
N ALA A 30 5.41 5.15 3.66
CA ALA A 30 5.67 4.72 5.02
C ALA A 30 4.40 4.06 5.58
N TYR A 31 4.54 2.88 6.17
CA TYR A 31 3.41 2.16 6.76
C TYR A 31 3.80 1.46 8.07
N LYS A 32 2.81 1.25 8.94
CA LYS A 32 2.91 0.50 10.20
C LYS A 32 2.17 -0.84 10.03
N PRO A 33 2.88 -1.97 9.93
CA PRO A 33 2.25 -3.26 9.62
C PRO A 33 1.28 -3.76 10.70
N TYR A 34 1.49 -3.34 11.95
CA TYR A 34 0.66 -3.74 13.10
C TYR A 34 -0.61 -2.92 13.28
N ASN A 35 -0.81 -1.85 12.51
CA ASN A 35 -2.05 -1.07 12.60
C ASN A 35 -3.24 -1.89 12.05
N PRO A 36 -4.47 -1.56 12.50
CA PRO A 36 -5.68 -2.15 11.96
C PRO A 36 -5.75 -2.04 10.43
N SER A 37 -6.44 -2.99 9.80
CA SER A 37 -6.65 -2.96 8.35
C SER A 37 -7.24 -1.62 7.89
N GLY A 38 -6.71 -1.08 6.80
CA GLY A 38 -7.11 0.21 6.27
C GLY A 38 -6.44 1.42 6.92
N HIS A 39 -5.63 1.23 7.97
CA HIS A 39 -4.95 2.29 8.70
C HIS A 39 -3.43 2.05 8.80
N ARG A 40 -2.85 1.29 7.86
CA ARG A 40 -1.43 0.93 7.91
C ARG A 40 -0.57 1.97 7.23
N ILE A 41 -1.01 2.53 6.10
CA ILE A 41 -0.30 3.57 5.35
C ILE A 41 -0.40 4.86 6.17
N GLN A 42 0.77 5.35 6.59
CA GLN A 42 0.88 6.60 7.34
C GLN A 42 1.21 7.79 6.43
N HIS A 43 1.90 7.51 5.33
CA HIS A 43 2.34 8.52 4.38
C HIS A 43 2.57 7.90 3.01
N ALA A 44 2.19 8.61 1.95
CA ALA A 44 2.41 8.17 0.59
C ALA A 44 2.66 9.35 -0.35
N GLU A 45 3.67 9.21 -1.20
CA GLU A 45 4.09 10.22 -2.16
C GLU A 45 4.32 9.61 -3.54
N ILE A 46 4.01 10.38 -4.58
CA ILE A 46 4.36 10.07 -5.96
C ILE A 46 5.32 11.16 -6.44
N ARG A 47 6.55 10.76 -6.82
CA ARG A 47 7.61 11.70 -7.27
C ARG A 47 7.87 12.84 -6.26
N GLY A 48 7.92 12.50 -4.97
CA GLY A 48 8.21 13.46 -3.88
C GLY A 48 7.04 14.39 -3.52
N LYS A 49 5.83 14.12 -4.02
CA LYS A 49 4.62 14.90 -3.68
C LYS A 49 3.61 14.01 -3.00
N SER A 50 3.06 14.46 -1.87
CA SER A 50 1.98 13.77 -1.17
C SER A 50 0.80 13.50 -2.10
N ILE A 51 0.28 12.28 -2.05
CA ILE A 51 -0.91 11.91 -2.82
C ILE A 51 -2.09 12.79 -2.36
N GLN A 52 -2.70 13.46 -3.32
CA GLN A 52 -3.95 14.19 -3.15
C GLN A 52 -5.13 13.28 -3.51
N GLU A 53 -6.16 13.23 -2.66
CA GLU A 53 -7.34 12.36 -2.85
C GLU A 53 -8.15 12.73 -4.09
N ASP A 54 -8.26 14.02 -4.40
CA ASP A 54 -9.05 14.52 -5.55
C ASP A 54 -8.26 14.56 -6.87
N GLN A 55 -7.03 14.04 -6.91
CA GLN A 55 -6.18 14.06 -8.10
C GLN A 55 -6.24 12.72 -8.83
N ILE A 56 -6.41 12.79 -10.16
CA ILE A 56 -6.30 11.62 -11.03
C ILE A 56 -4.83 11.35 -11.34
N TYR A 57 -4.38 10.11 -11.11
CA TYR A 57 -3.04 9.64 -11.45
C TYR A 57 -3.11 8.58 -12.55
N ARG A 58 -2.26 8.71 -13.56
CA ARG A 58 -2.07 7.67 -14.58
C ARG A 58 -1.12 6.62 -14.04
N ILE A 59 -1.57 5.37 -14.03
CA ILE A 59 -0.77 4.22 -13.60
C ILE A 59 -0.56 3.27 -14.79
N ALA A 60 0.54 2.53 -14.75
CA ALA A 60 0.78 1.38 -15.61
C ALA A 60 1.19 0.22 -14.70
N GLY A 61 0.63 -0.96 -14.95
CA GLY A 61 0.92 -2.16 -14.19
C GLY A 61 0.68 -3.39 -15.05
N ASP A 62 1.37 -4.47 -14.70
CA ASP A 62 1.21 -5.80 -15.26
C ASP A 62 1.03 -6.78 -14.09
N GLY A 63 0.20 -7.81 -14.28
CA GLY A 63 -0.37 -8.64 -13.21
C GLY A 63 0.16 -10.06 -13.19
#